data_AF-A0AAV2ZPR0-F1
#
_entry.id   AF-A0AAV2ZPR0-F1
#
_cell.length_a   1.000
_cell.length_b   1.000
_cell.length_c   1.000
_cell.angle_alpha   90.00
_cell.angle_beta   90.00
_cell.angle_gamma   90.00
#
_symmetry.space_group_name_H-M   'P 1'
#
loop_
_entity.id
_entity.type
_entity.pdbx_description
1 polymer ?
#
loop_
_entity_poly.entity_id
_entity_poly.type
_entity_poly.pdbx_seq_one_letter_code
_entity_poly.pdbx_strand_id
1 'polypeptide(L)'
;MDGLTEETFHSLEEEVQYWKELSMKYKKCSEDAHEELNEFQEASREYEAELEAQLLQTENRNRDLLSENNHLRMELESIKEKYEKQHSESYLQISTLENDLSQTRAVRDQLQKYIRELEQSNDDLERAKRATIISLEDFELRLNQAIERNAFLESELDEKENHLECIQRLKDETRDLRQELAVQQKQETLKSPVNRSSGTECTDTAVQASISIPSTPVGQKGSYPGQSSPVQYRASLDDGYSGTPLTPSARISALNIVGDLLRKVGALESKLASCRNFMYEQSPSKPVTPLSSRVHQLRESNENCPSMSPGEKRLAKRLEFVGSVPQNITVQGMHSPQGVVKMIL
;
A
#
# COMPACT_ATOMS: atom_id res chain seq x y z
N MET A 1 -79.13 -66.42 43.15
CA MET A 1 -80.45 -66.48 43.81
C MET A 1 -81.17 -67.69 43.23
N ASP A 2 -80.67 -68.89 43.55
CA ASP A 2 -81.39 -70.11 43.21
C ASP A 2 -82.46 -70.34 44.27
N GLY A 3 -83.63 -70.73 43.77
CA GLY A 3 -84.89 -70.70 44.48
C GLY A 3 -84.90 -71.54 45.75
N LEU A 4 -85.57 -71.01 46.77
CA LEU A 4 -86.11 -71.76 47.89
C LEU A 4 -87.16 -72.74 47.34
N THR A 5 -86.71 -73.89 46.86
CA THR A 5 -87.57 -75.05 46.71
C THR A 5 -87.85 -75.60 48.11
N GLU A 6 -89.12 -75.64 48.51
CA GLU A 6 -89.53 -76.36 49.72
C GLU A 6 -89.20 -77.84 49.52
N GLU A 7 -88.05 -78.25 50.04
CA GLU A 7 -87.61 -79.64 49.97
C GLU A 7 -88.30 -80.44 51.07
N THR A 8 -89.17 -81.36 50.65
CA THR A 8 -89.79 -82.34 51.52
C THR A 8 -88.85 -83.53 51.71
N PHE A 9 -88.37 -83.72 52.94
CA PHE A 9 -87.45 -84.80 53.30
C PHE A 9 -88.21 -86.06 53.75
N HIS A 10 -87.74 -87.25 53.37
CA HIS A 10 -88.37 -88.52 53.73
C HIS A 10 -87.78 -89.14 55.01
N SER A 11 -86.71 -88.53 55.56
CA SER A 11 -86.03 -88.91 56.79
C SER A 11 -85.29 -87.70 57.39
N LEU A 12 -85.20 -87.63 58.72
CA LEU A 12 -84.44 -86.60 59.43
C LEU A 12 -82.93 -86.62 59.06
N GLU A 13 -82.41 -87.79 58.68
CA GLU A 13 -81.03 -87.98 58.23
C GLU A 13 -80.77 -87.29 56.86
N GLU A 14 -81.78 -87.33 55.97
CA GLU A 14 -81.73 -86.75 54.63
C GLU A 14 -81.79 -85.22 54.69
N GLU A 15 -82.62 -84.69 55.59
CA GLU A 15 -82.69 -83.24 55.89
C GLU A 15 -81.36 -82.71 56.46
N VAL A 16 -80.77 -83.41 57.44
CA VAL A 16 -79.47 -83.03 58.02
C VAL A 16 -78.36 -83.06 56.97
N GLN A 17 -78.34 -84.09 56.11
CA GLN A 17 -77.35 -84.21 55.05
C GLN A 17 -77.52 -83.11 53.99
N TYR A 18 -78.75 -82.79 53.60
CA TYR A 18 -79.02 -81.70 52.66
C TYR A 18 -78.54 -80.34 53.19
N TRP A 19 -78.92 -79.94 54.41
CA TRP A 19 -78.50 -78.66 54.98
C TRP A 19 -76.97 -78.60 55.21
N LYS A 20 -76.35 -79.75 55.51
CA LYS A 20 -74.89 -79.88 55.59
C LYS A 20 -74.22 -79.68 54.23
N GLU A 21 -74.74 -80.27 53.17
CA GLU A 21 -74.22 -80.06 51.81
C GLU A 21 -74.45 -78.63 51.32
N LEU A 22 -75.63 -78.06 51.60
CA LEU A 22 -75.96 -76.68 51.22
C LEU A 22 -75.08 -75.67 51.96
N SER A 23 -74.86 -75.84 53.26
CA SER A 23 -73.93 -75.00 54.03
C SER A 23 -72.48 -75.15 53.56
N MET A 24 -72.04 -76.37 53.21
CA MET A 24 -70.72 -76.57 52.58
C MET A 24 -70.61 -75.89 51.22
N LYS A 25 -71.65 -75.93 50.37
CA LYS A 25 -71.67 -75.23 49.07
C LYS A 25 -71.58 -73.71 49.25
N TYR A 26 -72.36 -73.13 50.16
CA TYR A 26 -72.31 -71.68 50.43
C TYR A 26 -70.99 -71.26 51.05
N LYS A 27 -70.43 -72.06 51.96
CA LYS A 27 -69.09 -71.83 52.51
C LYS A 27 -68.06 -71.80 51.40
N LYS A 28 -68.06 -72.81 50.52
CA LYS A 28 -67.15 -72.86 49.37
C LYS A 28 -67.34 -71.66 48.44
N CYS A 29 -68.57 -71.30 48.07
CA CYS A 29 -68.81 -70.12 47.23
C CYS A 29 -68.32 -68.82 47.89
N SER A 30 -68.44 -68.71 49.21
CA SER A 30 -67.91 -67.57 49.96
C SER A 30 -66.38 -67.57 50.01
N GLU A 31 -65.74 -68.74 50.11
CA GLU A 31 -64.29 -68.89 50.04
C GLU A 31 -63.78 -68.53 48.64
N ASP A 32 -64.37 -69.09 47.58
CA ASP A 32 -64.04 -68.81 46.18
C ASP A 32 -64.18 -67.30 45.85
N ALA A 33 -65.29 -66.65 46.28
CA ALA A 33 -65.49 -65.21 46.08
C ALA A 33 -64.51 -64.35 46.90
N HIS A 34 -64.04 -64.85 48.05
CA HIS A 34 -63.03 -64.16 48.84
C HIS A 34 -61.64 -64.27 48.20
N GLU A 35 -61.30 -65.44 47.66
CA GLU A 35 -60.07 -65.65 46.88
C GLU A 35 -60.05 -64.76 45.63
N GLU A 36 -61.14 -64.73 44.85
CA GLU A 36 -61.25 -63.87 43.66
C GLU A 36 -61.09 -62.37 44.00
N LEU A 37 -61.69 -61.91 45.10
CA LEU A 37 -61.52 -60.53 45.57
C LEU A 37 -60.07 -60.23 45.95
N ASN A 38 -59.40 -61.16 46.64
CA ASN A 38 -58.00 -61.00 47.03
C ASN A 38 -57.09 -60.93 45.79
N GLU A 39 -57.29 -61.82 44.81
CA GLU A 39 -56.57 -61.79 43.53
C GLU A 39 -56.78 -60.47 42.79
N PHE A 40 -58.01 -59.96 42.74
CA PHE A 40 -58.31 -58.66 42.13
C PHE A 40 -57.62 -57.50 42.85
N GLN A 41 -57.58 -57.52 44.19
CA GLN A 41 -56.88 -56.51 44.99
C GLN A 41 -55.36 -56.57 44.79
N GLU A 42 -54.78 -57.76 44.67
CA GLU A 42 -53.36 -57.94 44.36
C GLU A 42 -53.03 -57.44 42.96
N ALA A 43 -53.78 -57.87 41.93
CA ALA A 43 -53.60 -57.42 40.56
C ALA A 43 -53.75 -55.89 40.42
N SER A 44 -54.70 -55.28 41.13
CA SER A 44 -54.89 -53.83 41.15
C SER A 44 -53.68 -53.11 41.76
N ARG A 45 -53.12 -53.63 42.87
CA ARG A 45 -51.91 -53.07 43.49
C ARG A 45 -50.68 -53.20 42.61
N GLU A 46 -50.52 -54.34 41.93
CA GLU A 46 -49.42 -54.54 40.97
C GLU A 46 -49.53 -53.55 39.80
N TYR A 47 -50.72 -53.36 39.25
CA TYR A 47 -50.97 -52.39 38.18
C TYR A 47 -50.72 -50.94 38.63
N GLU A 48 -51.15 -50.56 39.82
CA GLU A 48 -50.85 -49.25 40.41
C GLU A 48 -49.33 -49.04 40.56
N ALA A 49 -48.61 -50.05 41.05
CA ALA A 49 -47.15 -49.99 41.16
C ALA A 49 -46.45 -49.85 39.78
N GLU A 50 -46.96 -50.50 38.74
CA GLU A 50 -46.46 -50.33 37.37
C GLU A 50 -46.69 -48.90 36.84
N LEU A 51 -47.87 -48.32 37.10
CA LEU A 51 -48.17 -46.94 36.73
C LEU A 51 -47.30 -45.94 37.48
N GLU A 52 -47.09 -46.13 38.78
CA GLU A 52 -46.19 -45.30 39.59
C GLU A 52 -44.74 -45.39 39.09
N ALA A 53 -44.27 -46.59 38.72
CA ALA A 53 -42.94 -46.78 38.16
C ALA A 53 -42.76 -46.03 36.82
N GLN A 54 -43.77 -46.08 35.94
CA GLN A 54 -43.76 -45.33 34.67
C GLN A 54 -43.78 -43.82 34.92
N LEU A 55 -44.63 -43.36 35.84
CA LEU A 55 -44.71 -41.95 36.21
C LEU A 55 -43.35 -41.46 36.72
N LEU A 56 -42.73 -42.17 37.67
CA LEU A 56 -41.42 -41.84 38.21
C LEU A 56 -40.33 -41.84 37.12
N GLN A 57 -40.37 -42.79 36.18
CA GLN A 57 -39.44 -42.80 35.04
C GLN A 57 -39.60 -41.55 34.18
N THR A 58 -40.83 -41.14 33.88
CA THR A 58 -41.11 -39.93 33.08
C THR A 58 -40.72 -38.65 33.82
N GLU A 59 -40.98 -38.57 35.13
CA GLU A 59 -40.56 -37.45 35.97
C GLU A 59 -39.04 -37.32 36.03
N ASN A 60 -38.32 -38.44 36.20
CA ASN A 60 -36.86 -38.46 36.17
C ASN A 60 -36.32 -37.99 34.81
N ARG A 61 -36.90 -38.50 33.71
CA ARG A 61 -36.51 -38.06 32.36
C ARG A 61 -36.78 -36.57 32.14
N ASN A 62 -37.89 -36.04 32.63
CA ASN A 62 -38.18 -34.60 32.57
C ASN A 62 -37.18 -33.80 33.40
N ARG A 63 -36.84 -34.26 34.61
CA ARG A 63 -35.83 -33.62 35.47
C ARG A 63 -34.48 -33.55 34.77
N ASP A 64 -34.04 -34.65 34.16
CA ASP A 64 -32.78 -34.71 33.44
C ASP A 64 -32.79 -33.78 32.20
N LEU A 65 -33.86 -33.81 31.40
CA LEU A 65 -34.03 -32.89 30.26
C LEU A 65 -34.04 -31.42 30.67
N LEU A 66 -34.65 -31.08 31.80
CA LEU A 66 -34.64 -29.71 32.34
C LEU A 66 -33.23 -29.29 32.77
N SER A 67 -32.48 -30.19 33.42
CA SER A 67 -31.10 -29.92 33.81
C SER A 67 -30.20 -29.68 32.60
N GLU A 68 -30.34 -30.50 31.55
CA GLU A 68 -29.62 -30.35 30.29
C GLU A 68 -30.02 -29.06 29.56
N ASN A 69 -31.32 -28.72 29.54
CA ASN A 69 -31.78 -27.47 28.93
C ASN A 69 -31.19 -26.24 29.63
N ASN A 70 -31.12 -26.27 30.96
CA ASN A 70 -30.51 -25.20 31.74
C ASN A 70 -29.00 -25.11 31.48
N HIS A 71 -28.31 -26.25 31.41
CA HIS A 71 -26.89 -26.31 31.06
C HIS A 71 -26.63 -25.70 29.68
N LEU A 72 -27.34 -26.15 28.64
CA LEU A 72 -27.22 -25.63 27.28
C LEU A 72 -27.55 -24.13 27.19
N ARG A 73 -28.52 -23.64 27.97
CA ARG A 73 -28.82 -22.20 28.05
C ARG A 73 -27.65 -21.40 28.60
N MET A 74 -27.00 -21.90 29.65
CA MET A 74 -25.82 -21.24 30.23
C MET A 74 -24.63 -21.25 29.27
N GLU A 75 -24.41 -22.36 28.56
CA GLU A 75 -23.36 -22.44 27.54
C GLU A 75 -23.61 -21.46 26.39
N LEU A 76 -24.86 -21.39 25.91
CA LEU A 76 -25.26 -20.46 24.86
C LEU A 76 -25.01 -19.01 25.30
N GLU A 77 -25.39 -18.65 26.53
CA GLU A 77 -25.14 -17.31 27.06
C GLU A 77 -23.65 -17.02 27.21
N SER A 78 -22.85 -17.99 27.68
CA SER A 78 -21.40 -17.85 27.76
C SER A 78 -20.75 -17.64 26.38
N ILE A 79 -21.22 -18.37 25.36
CA ILE A 79 -20.71 -18.21 23.98
C ILE A 79 -21.10 -16.85 23.43
N LYS A 80 -22.33 -16.38 23.67
CA LYS A 80 -22.79 -15.03 23.28
C LYS A 80 -21.94 -13.95 23.93
N GLU A 81 -21.69 -14.02 25.23
CA GLU A 81 -20.87 -13.04 25.95
C GLU A 81 -19.44 -13.01 25.37
N LYS A 82 -18.84 -14.18 25.13
CA LYS A 82 -17.51 -14.28 24.50
C LYS A 82 -17.50 -13.69 23.09
N TYR A 83 -18.54 -13.96 22.30
CA TYR A 83 -18.68 -13.41 20.95
C TYR A 83 -18.81 -11.89 20.98
N GLU A 84 -19.68 -11.35 21.84
CA GLU A 84 -19.91 -9.91 21.97
C GLU A 84 -18.63 -9.19 22.42
N LYS A 85 -17.94 -9.75 23.42
CA LYS A 85 -16.64 -9.23 23.87
C LYS A 85 -15.63 -9.21 22.72
N GLN A 86 -15.44 -10.32 22.02
CA GLN A 86 -14.49 -10.40 20.91
C GLN A 86 -14.88 -9.45 19.76
N HIS A 87 -16.18 -9.31 19.50
CA HIS A 87 -16.69 -8.39 18.48
C HIS A 87 -16.40 -6.93 18.85
N SER A 88 -16.68 -6.54 20.09
CA SER A 88 -16.38 -5.20 20.60
C SER A 88 -14.89 -4.87 20.59
N GLU A 89 -14.03 -5.81 20.98
CA GLU A 89 -12.57 -5.66 20.93
C GLU A 89 -12.07 -5.53 19.49
N SER A 90 -12.57 -6.38 18.58
CA SER A 90 -12.23 -6.30 17.15
C SER A 90 -12.68 -4.97 16.54
N TYR A 91 -13.88 -4.49 16.91
CA TYR A 91 -14.40 -3.21 16.44
C TYR A 91 -13.50 -2.05 16.89
N LEU A 92 -13.09 -2.04 18.16
CA LEU A 92 -12.17 -1.03 18.69
C LEU A 92 -10.80 -1.07 18.01
N GLN A 93 -10.26 -2.26 17.76
CA GLN A 93 -9.01 -2.44 17.02
C GLN A 93 -9.11 -1.91 15.59
N ILE A 94 -10.18 -2.24 14.87
CA ILE A 94 -10.42 -1.75 13.51
C ILE A 94 -10.51 -0.22 13.51
N SER A 95 -11.30 0.36 14.42
CA SER A 95 -11.45 1.81 14.52
C SER A 95 -10.12 2.51 14.81
N THR A 96 -9.27 1.92 15.67
CA THR A 96 -7.93 2.45 15.96
C THR A 96 -7.04 2.40 14.73
N LEU A 97 -7.01 1.26 14.02
CA LEU A 97 -6.23 1.11 12.80
C LEU A 97 -6.69 2.04 11.68
N GLU A 98 -8.00 2.28 11.54
CA GLU A 98 -8.55 3.24 10.60
C GLU A 98 -8.09 4.68 10.90
N ASN A 99 -8.10 5.06 12.19
CA ASN A 99 -7.58 6.36 12.64
C ASN A 99 -6.09 6.50 12.34
N ASP A 100 -5.26 5.52 12.71
CA ASP A 100 -3.80 5.53 12.46
C ASP A 100 -3.47 5.61 10.96
N LEU A 101 -4.23 4.88 10.14
CA LEU A 101 -4.11 4.89 8.70
C LEU A 101 -4.51 6.26 8.13
N SER A 102 -5.56 6.90 8.65
CA SER A 102 -5.94 8.26 8.25
C SER A 102 -4.86 9.28 8.64
N GLN A 103 -4.28 9.17 9.84
CA GLN A 103 -3.19 10.02 10.31
C GLN A 103 -1.94 9.85 9.46
N THR A 104 -1.55 8.62 9.17
CA THR A 104 -0.39 8.31 8.33
C THR A 104 -0.56 8.88 6.92
N ARG A 105 -1.77 8.80 6.34
CA ARG A 105 -2.09 9.41 5.05
C ARG A 105 -1.96 10.94 5.11
N ALA A 106 -2.47 11.58 6.16
CA ALA A 106 -2.36 13.03 6.33
C ALA A 106 -0.90 13.48 6.45
N VAL A 107 -0.06 12.77 7.22
CA VAL A 107 1.38 13.06 7.35
C VAL A 107 2.09 12.89 6.01
N ARG A 108 1.80 11.80 5.28
CA ARG A 108 2.36 11.59 3.94
C ARG A 108 2.01 12.76 3.00
N ASP A 109 0.76 13.20 3.00
CA ASP A 109 0.30 14.29 2.12
C ASP A 109 0.96 15.62 2.49
N GLN A 110 1.18 15.88 3.79
CA GLN A 110 1.95 17.03 4.28
C GLN A 110 3.41 16.97 3.83
N LEU A 111 4.08 15.83 3.99
CA LEU A 111 5.46 15.64 3.54
C LEU A 111 5.60 15.82 2.03
N GLN A 112 4.63 15.31 1.26
CA GLN A 112 4.63 15.47 -0.19
C GLN A 112 4.43 16.94 -0.60
N LYS A 113 3.61 17.71 0.13
CA LYS A 113 3.51 19.15 -0.06
C LYS A 113 4.83 19.85 0.27
N TYR A 114 5.45 19.49 1.39
CA TYR A 114 6.73 20.06 1.82
C TYR A 114 7.87 19.78 0.84
N ILE A 115 7.91 18.58 0.24
CA ILE A 115 8.88 18.24 -0.83
C ILE A 115 8.72 19.20 -2.01
N ARG A 116 7.49 19.45 -2.48
CA ARG A 116 7.24 20.39 -3.59
C ARG A 116 7.66 21.82 -3.25
N GLU A 117 7.44 22.26 -2.01
CA GLU A 117 7.87 23.58 -1.53
C GLU A 117 9.41 23.68 -1.52
N LEU A 118 10.11 22.62 -1.08
CA LEU A 118 11.56 22.55 -1.14
C LEU A 118 12.10 22.55 -2.57
N GLU A 119 11.50 21.78 -3.47
CA GLU A 119 11.83 21.76 -4.90
C GLU A 119 11.70 23.16 -5.52
N GLN A 120 10.58 23.85 -5.25
CA GLN A 120 10.38 25.23 -5.72
C GLN A 120 11.44 26.19 -5.16
N SER A 121 11.75 26.10 -3.86
CA SER A 121 12.78 26.96 -3.26
C SER A 121 14.17 26.71 -3.84
N ASN A 122 14.47 25.46 -4.22
CA ASN A 122 15.72 25.10 -4.86
C ASN A 122 15.80 25.64 -6.29
N ASP A 123 14.71 25.55 -7.07
CA ASP A 123 14.63 26.16 -8.40
C ASP A 123 14.84 27.69 -8.34
N ASP A 124 14.26 28.35 -7.34
CA ASP A 124 14.43 29.78 -7.11
C ASP A 124 15.88 30.12 -6.75
N LEU A 125 16.51 29.30 -5.91
CA LEU A 125 17.93 29.44 -5.55
C LEU A 125 18.85 29.24 -6.76
N GLU A 126 18.58 28.24 -7.60
CA GLU A 126 19.33 28.03 -8.85
C GLU A 126 19.16 29.20 -9.80
N ARG A 127 17.96 29.77 -9.92
CA ARG A 127 17.71 30.96 -10.74
C ARG A 127 18.50 32.16 -10.22
N ALA A 128 18.49 32.39 -8.91
CA ALA A 128 19.28 33.45 -8.28
C ALA A 128 20.77 33.26 -8.52
N LYS A 129 21.27 32.01 -8.38
CA LYS A 129 22.67 31.66 -8.68
C LYS A 129 23.04 32.00 -10.12
N ARG A 130 22.20 31.63 -11.10
CA ARG A 130 22.45 31.94 -12.52
C ARG A 130 22.48 33.45 -12.78
N ALA A 131 21.56 34.21 -12.18
CA ALA A 131 21.55 35.67 -12.29
C ALA A 131 22.83 36.30 -11.69
N THR A 132 23.28 35.82 -10.53
CA THR A 132 24.53 36.27 -9.91
C THR A 132 25.75 35.97 -10.79
N ILE A 133 25.84 34.78 -11.37
CA ILE A 133 26.94 34.41 -12.28
C ILE A 133 26.99 35.38 -13.47
N ILE A 134 25.86 35.62 -14.14
CA ILE A 134 25.79 36.56 -15.27
C ILE A 134 26.19 37.98 -14.84
N SER A 135 25.78 38.42 -13.66
CA SER A 135 26.17 39.74 -13.14
C SER A 135 27.68 39.83 -12.85
N LEU A 136 28.30 38.75 -12.41
CA LEU A 136 29.75 38.69 -12.19
C LEU A 136 30.49 38.70 -13.53
N GLU A 137 30.03 37.92 -14.51
CA GLU A 137 30.60 37.90 -15.87
C GLU A 137 30.53 39.29 -16.55
N ASP A 138 29.43 40.03 -16.40
CA ASP A 138 29.32 41.41 -16.89
C ASP A 138 30.32 42.36 -16.19
N PHE A 139 30.53 42.19 -14.88
CA PHE A 139 31.54 42.97 -14.15
C PHE A 139 32.96 42.64 -14.62
N GLU A 140 33.29 41.36 -14.81
CA GLU A 140 34.58 40.90 -15.34
C GLU A 140 34.84 41.47 -16.74
N LEU A 141 33.83 41.45 -17.62
CA LEU A 141 33.95 42.03 -18.96
C LEU A 141 34.24 43.54 -18.89
N ARG A 142 33.53 44.29 -18.05
CA ARG A 142 33.76 45.73 -17.88
C ARG A 142 35.14 46.03 -17.30
N LEU A 143 35.60 45.23 -16.35
CA LEU A 143 36.94 45.34 -15.79
C LEU A 143 38.01 45.10 -16.85
N ASN A 144 37.86 44.05 -17.66
CA ASN A 144 38.79 43.76 -18.76
C ASN A 144 38.83 44.91 -19.78
N GLN A 145 37.68 45.47 -20.16
CA GLN A 145 37.65 46.64 -21.05
C GLN A 145 38.29 47.88 -20.41
N ALA A 146 38.22 48.04 -19.09
CA ALA A 146 38.91 49.14 -18.40
C ALA A 146 40.43 48.91 -18.39
N ILE A 147 40.87 47.66 -18.20
CA ILE A 147 42.29 47.28 -18.31
C ILE A 147 42.81 47.55 -19.71
N GLU A 148 42.10 47.14 -20.76
CA GLU A 148 42.47 47.39 -22.16
C GLU A 148 42.61 48.89 -22.45
N ARG A 149 41.66 49.70 -21.98
CA ARG A 149 41.74 51.17 -22.11
C ARG A 149 42.93 51.76 -21.36
N ASN A 150 43.23 51.27 -20.15
CA ASN A 150 44.38 51.74 -19.38
C ASN A 150 45.70 51.38 -20.07
N ALA A 151 45.83 50.16 -20.62
CA ALA A 151 47.01 49.75 -21.38
C ALA A 151 47.21 50.60 -22.64
N PHE A 152 46.11 50.95 -23.33
CA PHE A 152 46.15 51.88 -24.45
C PHE A 152 46.64 53.27 -24.03
N LEU A 153 46.10 53.83 -22.94
CA LEU A 153 46.54 55.12 -22.40
C LEU A 153 48.00 55.09 -21.93
N GLU A 154 48.46 53.99 -21.34
CA GLU A 154 49.86 53.80 -20.95
C GLU A 154 50.78 53.87 -22.18
N SER A 155 50.41 53.21 -23.29
CA SER A 155 51.18 53.31 -24.54
C SER A 155 51.19 54.72 -25.14
N GLU A 156 50.08 55.48 -25.07
CA GLU A 156 50.05 56.88 -25.50
C GLU A 156 50.96 57.77 -24.63
N LEU A 157 51.06 57.47 -23.33
CA LEU A 157 52.00 58.16 -22.43
C LEU A 157 53.45 57.82 -22.75
N ASP A 158 53.77 56.57 -23.05
CA ASP A 158 55.10 56.13 -23.46
C ASP A 158 55.54 56.80 -24.78
N GLU A 159 54.64 56.89 -25.78
CA GLU A 159 54.91 57.61 -27.03
C GLU A 159 55.20 59.09 -26.78
N LYS A 160 54.41 59.71 -25.89
CA LYS A 160 54.63 61.10 -25.48
C LYS A 160 55.98 61.28 -24.79
N GLU A 161 56.39 60.35 -23.91
CA GLU A 161 57.70 60.36 -23.27
C GLU A 161 58.83 60.23 -24.30
N ASN A 162 58.72 59.28 -25.23
CA ASN A 162 59.68 59.13 -26.34
C ASN A 162 59.82 60.41 -27.19
N HIS A 163 58.71 61.09 -27.48
CA HIS A 163 58.75 62.38 -28.17
C HIS A 163 59.45 63.47 -27.34
N LEU A 164 59.22 63.51 -26.02
CA LEU A 164 59.90 64.44 -25.13
C LEU A 164 61.42 64.17 -25.10
N GLU A 165 61.85 62.90 -25.06
CA GLU A 165 63.25 62.54 -25.17
C GLU A 165 63.87 62.99 -26.50
N CYS A 166 63.21 62.72 -27.62
CA CYS A 166 63.67 63.16 -28.94
C CYS A 166 63.79 64.68 -29.03
N ILE A 167 62.82 65.43 -28.51
CA ILE A 167 62.87 66.88 -28.41
C ILE A 167 64.06 67.32 -27.56
N GLN A 168 64.32 66.64 -26.43
CA GLN A 168 65.44 66.96 -25.56
C GLN A 168 66.79 66.72 -26.26
N ARG A 169 66.96 65.60 -26.96
CA ARG A 169 68.15 65.33 -27.78
C ARG A 169 68.35 66.39 -28.86
N LEU A 170 67.32 66.73 -29.62
CA LEU A 170 67.40 67.78 -30.64
C LEU A 170 67.74 69.16 -30.06
N LYS A 171 67.24 69.48 -28.85
CA LYS A 171 67.62 70.71 -28.14
C LYS A 171 69.10 70.70 -27.75
N ASP A 172 69.60 69.56 -27.29
CA ASP A 172 71.00 69.39 -26.94
C ASP A 172 71.89 69.48 -28.19
N GLU A 173 71.54 68.82 -29.30
CA GLU A 173 72.22 68.96 -30.60
C GLU A 173 72.17 70.40 -31.12
N THR A 174 71.03 71.08 -31.01
CA THR A 174 70.91 72.50 -31.40
C THR A 174 71.81 73.38 -30.54
N ARG A 175 71.98 73.06 -29.26
CA ARG A 175 72.91 73.76 -28.36
C ARG A 175 74.35 73.49 -28.76
N ASP A 176 74.70 72.25 -29.06
CA ASP A 176 76.05 71.84 -29.44
C ASP A 176 76.45 72.47 -30.79
N LEU A 177 75.57 72.44 -31.80
CA LEU A 177 75.78 73.12 -33.08
C LEU A 177 75.92 74.65 -32.92
N ARG A 178 75.13 75.28 -32.04
CA ARG A 178 75.32 76.71 -31.71
C ARG A 178 76.68 76.96 -31.08
N GLN A 179 77.17 76.04 -30.26
CA GLN A 179 78.51 76.12 -29.66
C GLN A 179 79.60 75.92 -30.72
N GLU A 180 79.44 74.96 -31.63
CA GLU A 180 80.35 74.75 -32.77
C GLU A 180 80.41 75.99 -33.69
N LEU A 181 79.26 76.58 -34.04
CA LEU A 181 79.21 77.82 -34.82
C LEU A 181 79.88 78.99 -34.08
N ALA A 182 79.70 79.11 -32.77
CA ALA A 182 80.39 80.12 -31.97
C ALA A 182 81.93 79.91 -31.96
N VAL A 183 82.39 78.65 -31.95
CA VAL A 183 83.81 78.31 -32.06
C VAL A 183 84.33 78.58 -33.48
N GLN A 184 83.61 78.19 -34.53
CA GLN A 184 83.97 78.46 -35.92
C GLN A 184 84.06 79.96 -36.20
N GLN A 185 83.14 80.79 -35.70
CA GLN A 185 83.26 82.25 -35.79
C GLN A 185 84.54 82.77 -35.11
N LYS A 186 84.91 82.20 -33.95
CA LYS A 186 86.15 82.55 -33.24
C LYS A 186 87.41 82.05 -33.95
N GLN A 187 87.29 80.97 -34.73
CA GLN A 187 88.37 80.40 -35.54
C GLN A 187 88.50 81.10 -36.91
N GLU A 188 87.40 81.53 -37.53
CA GLU A 188 87.35 82.38 -38.74
C GLU A 188 87.90 83.79 -38.49
N THR A 189 87.82 84.32 -37.26
CA THR A 189 88.51 85.58 -36.91
C THR A 189 90.04 85.49 -36.91
N LEU A 190 90.64 84.29 -37.06
CA LEU A 190 92.10 84.11 -37.10
C LEU A 190 92.66 83.64 -38.45
N LYS A 191 91.83 83.25 -39.43
CA LYS A 191 92.28 82.99 -40.81
C LYS A 191 91.18 83.35 -41.82
N SER A 192 91.51 84.27 -42.70
CA SER A 192 90.75 84.66 -43.90
C SER A 192 91.77 84.77 -45.05
N PRO A 193 91.38 84.71 -46.35
CA PRO A 193 90.36 83.89 -47.03
C PRO A 193 91.00 83.19 -48.27
N VAL A 194 90.20 82.56 -49.17
CA VAL A 194 90.25 82.74 -50.66
C VAL A 194 89.68 81.53 -51.46
N ASN A 195 88.58 81.84 -52.17
CA ASN A 195 88.17 81.52 -53.55
C ASN A 195 87.97 80.09 -54.11
N ARG A 196 86.71 79.88 -54.51
CA ARG A 196 86.14 79.66 -55.88
C ARG A 196 86.40 78.38 -56.69
N SER A 197 85.28 77.95 -57.28
CA SER A 197 85.06 77.37 -58.63
C SER A 197 85.44 75.90 -58.82
N SER A 198 84.76 75.05 -59.59
CA SER A 198 83.50 75.05 -60.36
C SER A 198 83.40 73.67 -61.05
N GLY A 199 82.19 73.21 -61.37
CA GLY A 199 81.95 72.30 -62.51
C GLY A 199 81.48 70.88 -62.16
N THR A 200 80.26 70.50 -62.56
CA THR A 200 79.92 69.60 -63.70
C THR A 200 80.22 68.13 -63.33
N GLU A 201 79.35 67.10 -63.42
CA GLU A 201 78.14 66.86 -64.19
C GLU A 201 77.55 65.47 -63.80
N CYS A 202 76.27 65.26 -64.12
CA CYS A 202 75.70 64.03 -64.71
C CYS A 202 75.28 62.78 -63.87
N THR A 203 74.09 62.29 -64.25
CA THR A 203 73.40 61.00 -64.00
C THR A 203 72.75 60.82 -62.61
N ASP A 204 71.43 60.87 -62.44
CA ASP A 204 70.30 60.12 -63.04
C ASP A 204 70.29 58.64 -62.61
N THR A 205 69.37 58.28 -61.71
CA THR A 205 68.66 56.98 -61.69
C THR A 205 67.47 57.09 -60.74
N ALA A 206 66.28 57.16 -61.34
CA ALA A 206 64.99 56.91 -60.73
C ALA A 206 64.81 55.42 -60.38
N VAL A 207 64.15 55.11 -59.27
CA VAL A 207 63.13 54.05 -59.22
C VAL A 207 62.00 54.50 -58.32
N GLN A 208 60.89 54.84 -58.97
CA GLN A 208 59.55 54.80 -58.39
C GLN A 208 59.12 53.35 -58.19
N ALA A 209 58.48 53.06 -57.07
CA ALA A 209 57.42 52.06 -57.01
C ALA A 209 56.35 52.58 -56.06
N SER A 210 55.24 53.00 -56.65
CA SER A 210 54.00 53.40 -55.99
C SER A 210 53.11 52.18 -55.72
N ILE A 211 52.04 52.42 -54.93
CA ILE A 211 50.76 51.67 -54.77
C ILE A 211 50.71 50.86 -53.46
N SER A 212 49.73 50.93 -52.55
CA SER A 212 48.57 51.80 -52.24
C SER A 212 47.95 51.30 -50.91
N ILE A 213 47.25 52.17 -50.17
CA ILE A 213 46.15 51.87 -49.22
C ILE A 213 44.99 52.79 -49.68
N PRO A 214 43.65 52.51 -49.64
CA PRO A 214 42.91 51.88 -48.52
C PRO A 214 41.57 51.12 -48.83
N SER A 215 40.92 50.66 -47.74
CA SER A 215 39.45 50.53 -47.50
C SER A 215 38.70 49.18 -47.67
N THR A 216 37.94 48.83 -46.61
CA THR A 216 36.75 47.94 -46.55
C THR A 216 35.53 48.59 -47.28
N PRO A 217 34.31 48.00 -47.49
CA PRO A 217 33.64 46.80 -46.91
C PRO A 217 32.72 45.95 -47.88
N VAL A 218 31.97 44.98 -47.30
CA VAL A 218 30.70 44.31 -47.77
C VAL A 218 30.77 43.11 -48.74
N GLY A 219 30.27 41.94 -48.27
CA GLY A 219 29.20 41.21 -48.98
C GLY A 219 29.44 39.77 -49.50
N GLN A 220 28.87 38.78 -48.77
CA GLN A 220 28.19 37.56 -49.24
C GLN A 220 28.90 36.57 -50.21
N LYS A 221 29.17 35.33 -49.77
CA LYS A 221 28.30 34.12 -49.87
C LYS A 221 29.12 32.81 -49.77
N GLY A 222 28.71 31.96 -48.83
CA GLY A 222 28.88 30.49 -48.87
C GLY A 222 30.26 29.95 -48.45
N SER A 223 30.39 28.81 -47.78
CA SER A 223 29.42 27.87 -47.27
C SER A 223 30.19 26.80 -46.49
N TYR A 224 30.27 26.88 -45.15
CA TYR A 224 30.62 25.72 -44.29
C TYR A 224 29.94 25.91 -42.91
N PRO A 225 29.00 25.04 -42.50
CA PRO A 225 28.43 25.01 -41.15
C PRO A 225 29.39 24.23 -40.23
N GLY A 226 29.37 24.32 -38.90
CA GLY A 226 28.51 25.00 -37.95
C GLY A 226 28.98 24.59 -36.54
N GLN A 227 28.82 25.49 -35.58
CA GLN A 227 28.77 25.15 -34.17
C GLN A 227 27.69 24.09 -33.92
N SER A 228 27.96 23.13 -33.05
CA SER A 228 27.10 22.80 -31.91
C SER A 228 27.59 21.53 -31.21
N SER A 229 27.97 21.66 -29.94
CA SER A 229 27.55 20.65 -28.97
C SER A 229 26.01 20.69 -28.88
N PRO A 230 25.36 19.54 -28.67
CA PRO A 230 24.62 19.46 -27.42
C PRO A 230 24.71 18.09 -26.75
N VAL A 231 24.85 18.14 -25.42
CA VAL A 231 24.32 17.14 -24.50
C VAL A 231 22.80 17.12 -24.67
N GLN A 232 22.21 15.96 -25.01
CA GLN A 232 20.87 15.60 -24.55
C GLN A 232 20.76 14.08 -24.35
N TYR A 233 20.52 13.73 -23.10
CA TYR A 233 19.81 12.54 -22.68
C TYR A 233 18.49 12.42 -23.47
N ARG A 234 18.23 11.24 -24.03
CA ARG A 234 16.87 10.81 -24.33
C ARG A 234 16.60 9.47 -23.67
N ALA A 235 15.73 9.53 -22.67
CA ALA A 235 14.84 8.43 -22.36
C ALA A 235 13.80 8.32 -23.50
N SER A 236 13.66 7.12 -24.06
CA SER A 236 12.40 6.68 -24.65
C SER A 236 12.36 5.17 -24.71
N LEU A 237 11.21 4.63 -24.29
CA LEU A 237 10.81 3.24 -24.34
C LEU A 237 10.90 2.71 -25.78
N ASP A 238 11.50 1.54 -25.98
CA ASP A 238 10.81 0.37 -26.54
C ASP A 238 11.64 -0.91 -26.34
N ASP A 239 10.91 -2.01 -26.33
CA ASP A 239 11.20 -3.39 -25.98
C ASP A 239 12.27 -4.11 -26.85
N GLY A 240 12.87 -5.17 -26.30
CA GLY A 240 13.61 -6.17 -27.09
C GLY A 240 15.04 -6.51 -26.66
N TYR A 241 15.17 -7.29 -25.60
CA TYR A 241 16.10 -8.44 -25.50
C TYR A 241 17.51 -8.31 -26.13
N SER A 242 18.39 -7.49 -25.54
CA SER A 242 19.83 -7.76 -25.57
C SER A 242 20.52 -7.09 -24.37
N GLY A 243 21.24 -7.89 -23.59
CA GLY A 243 21.69 -7.52 -22.24
C GLY A 243 22.69 -6.39 -22.21
N THR A 244 22.24 -5.20 -21.82
CA THR A 244 23.11 -4.23 -21.15
C THR A 244 23.53 -4.81 -19.80
N PRO A 245 24.84 -4.91 -19.48
CA PRO A 245 25.26 -5.39 -18.19
C PRO A 245 24.68 -4.49 -17.09
N LEU A 246 23.89 -5.07 -16.19
CA LEU A 246 23.35 -4.37 -15.02
C LEU A 246 24.49 -3.62 -14.32
N THR A 247 24.25 -2.36 -13.98
CA THR A 247 25.21 -1.58 -13.19
C THR A 247 25.54 -2.35 -11.90
N PRO A 248 26.78 -2.28 -11.39
CA PRO A 248 27.17 -3.01 -10.18
C PRO A 248 26.20 -2.80 -9.01
N SER A 249 25.66 -1.59 -8.86
CA SER A 249 24.64 -1.25 -7.85
C SER A 249 23.30 -1.97 -8.06
N ALA A 250 22.79 -2.01 -9.30
CA ALA A 250 21.55 -2.72 -9.62
C ALA A 250 21.68 -4.23 -9.41
N ARG A 251 22.87 -4.80 -9.72
CA ARG A 251 23.17 -6.22 -9.45
C ARG A 251 23.18 -6.54 -7.96
N ILE A 252 23.85 -5.73 -7.15
CA ILE A 252 23.93 -5.93 -5.69
C ILE A 252 22.55 -5.76 -5.05
N SER A 253 21.78 -4.75 -5.47
CA SER A 253 20.40 -4.56 -5.01
C SER A 253 19.50 -5.75 -5.33
N ALA A 254 19.54 -6.26 -6.57
CA ALA A 254 18.79 -7.44 -6.99
C ALA A 254 19.17 -8.69 -6.18
N LEU A 255 20.47 -8.92 -5.94
CA LEU A 255 20.95 -10.03 -5.13
C LEU A 255 20.49 -9.94 -3.67
N ASN A 256 20.47 -8.74 -3.08
CA ASN A 256 19.96 -8.54 -1.72
C ASN A 256 18.45 -8.82 -1.64
N ILE A 257 17.67 -8.36 -2.61
CA ILE A 257 16.23 -8.62 -2.68
C ILE A 257 15.95 -10.12 -2.80
N VAL A 258 16.66 -10.81 -3.70
CA VAL A 258 16.56 -12.27 -3.87
C VAL A 258 16.99 -13.01 -2.59
N GLY A 259 18.06 -12.57 -1.94
CA GLY A 259 18.51 -13.13 -0.66
C GLY A 259 17.48 -12.98 0.46
N ASP A 260 16.82 -11.82 0.56
CA ASP A 260 15.77 -11.57 1.55
C ASP A 260 14.50 -12.36 1.26
N LEU A 261 14.14 -12.53 -0.02
CA LEU A 261 13.03 -13.40 -0.45
C LEU A 261 13.29 -14.85 -0.07
N LEU A 262 14.49 -15.38 -0.35
CA LEU A 262 14.86 -16.75 0.02
C LEU A 262 14.83 -16.95 1.54
N ARG A 263 15.30 -15.97 2.32
CA ARG A 263 15.23 -16.03 3.80
C ARG A 263 13.78 -16.03 4.30
N LYS A 264 12.91 -15.21 3.70
CA LYS A 264 11.47 -15.18 4.03
C LYS A 264 10.76 -16.48 3.64
N VAL A 265 11.07 -17.06 2.47
CA VAL A 265 10.55 -18.36 2.04
C VAL A 265 10.99 -19.46 3.00
N GLY A 266 12.27 -19.51 3.38
CA GLY A 266 12.76 -20.47 4.39
C GLY A 266 12.07 -20.33 5.75
N ALA A 267 11.80 -19.10 6.20
CA ALA A 267 11.05 -18.86 7.44
C ALA A 267 9.58 -19.31 7.33
N LEU A 268 8.95 -19.12 6.17
CA LEU A 268 7.59 -19.59 5.91
C LEU A 268 7.52 -21.12 5.83
N GLU A 269 8.50 -21.78 5.19
CA GLU A 269 8.60 -23.23 5.16
C GLU A 269 8.79 -23.82 6.55
N SER A 270 9.62 -23.20 7.40
CA SER A 270 9.79 -23.61 8.80
C SER A 270 8.49 -23.47 9.61
N LYS A 271 7.75 -22.37 9.45
CA LYS A 271 6.44 -22.20 10.08
C LYS A 271 5.42 -23.21 9.56
N LEU A 272 5.40 -23.49 8.26
CA LEU A 272 4.48 -24.46 7.66
C LEU A 272 4.79 -25.89 8.13
N ALA A 273 6.07 -26.24 8.27
CA ALA A 273 6.49 -27.49 8.88
C ALA A 273 6.07 -27.59 10.35
N SER A 274 6.19 -26.50 11.11
CA SER A 274 5.72 -26.42 12.50
C SER A 274 4.18 -26.59 12.60
N CYS A 275 3.41 -25.96 11.71
CA CYS A 275 1.95 -26.15 11.66
C CYS A 275 1.55 -27.59 11.32
N ARG A 276 2.27 -28.26 10.39
CA ARG A 276 2.04 -29.69 10.10
C ARG A 276 2.31 -30.54 11.33
N ASN A 277 3.44 -30.32 12.02
CA ASN A 277 3.77 -31.07 13.24
C ASN A 277 2.73 -30.84 14.34
N PHE A 278 2.27 -29.61 14.53
CA PHE A 278 1.22 -29.28 15.50
C PHE A 278 -0.13 -29.96 15.18
N MET A 279 -0.49 -30.10 13.90
CA MET A 279 -1.67 -30.86 13.49
C MET A 279 -1.51 -32.38 13.73
N TYR A 280 -0.32 -32.93 13.54
CA TYR A 280 -0.04 -34.34 13.84
C TYR A 280 0.04 -34.62 15.35
N GLU A 281 0.46 -33.65 16.18
CA GLU A 281 0.48 -33.78 17.64
C GLU A 281 -0.91 -33.69 18.28
N GLN A 282 -1.88 -33.01 17.66
CA GLN A 282 -3.25 -32.89 18.17
C GLN A 282 -4.17 -34.09 17.86
N SER A 283 -3.70 -35.09 17.09
CA SER A 283 -4.44 -36.34 16.90
C SER A 283 -3.91 -37.45 17.80
N PRO A 284 -4.58 -37.81 18.91
CA PRO A 284 -4.18 -38.97 19.69
C PRO A 284 -4.85 -40.23 19.11
N SER A 285 -4.13 -41.00 18.28
CA SER A 285 -4.19 -42.49 18.32
C SER A 285 -3.26 -43.20 17.32
N LYS A 286 -2.12 -43.64 17.89
CA LYS A 286 -1.35 -44.88 17.69
C LYS A 286 -0.49 -45.13 16.43
N PRO A 287 0.64 -45.87 16.60
CA PRO A 287 1.75 -45.93 15.65
C PRO A 287 1.76 -47.23 14.82
N VAL A 288 2.15 -47.14 13.54
CA VAL A 288 2.94 -48.18 12.84
C VAL A 288 3.81 -47.49 11.78
N THR A 289 5.08 -47.88 11.77
CA THR A 289 6.21 -47.43 10.93
C THR A 289 6.06 -47.83 9.44
N PRO A 290 6.96 -47.37 8.53
CA PRO A 290 6.60 -46.88 7.21
C PRO A 290 6.77 -47.95 6.12
N LEU A 291 6.13 -47.76 4.96
CA LEU A 291 6.73 -48.18 3.69
C LEU A 291 6.23 -47.35 2.51
N SER A 292 7.16 -47.15 1.59
CA SER A 292 7.11 -46.37 0.38
C SER A 292 6.36 -47.08 -0.76
N SER A 293 5.66 -46.27 -1.57
CA SER A 293 5.45 -46.41 -3.03
C SER A 293 4.52 -47.47 -3.66
N ARG A 294 3.71 -46.93 -4.61
CA ARG A 294 3.20 -47.47 -5.90
C ARG A 294 1.78 -48.08 -6.02
N VAL A 295 0.90 -47.29 -6.69
CA VAL A 295 0.39 -47.47 -8.08
C VAL A 295 -0.44 -48.73 -8.44
N HIS A 296 -1.72 -48.46 -8.74
CA HIS A 296 -2.61 -49.00 -9.81
C HIS A 296 -3.34 -50.37 -9.72
N GLN A 297 -4.68 -50.26 -9.83
CA GLN A 297 -5.65 -50.97 -10.74
C GLN A 297 -6.43 -52.24 -10.30
N LEU A 298 -7.73 -52.21 -10.68
CA LEU A 298 -8.66 -53.33 -11.00
C LEU A 298 -9.21 -54.13 -9.78
N ARG A 299 -10.44 -54.64 -9.66
CA ARG A 299 -11.74 -54.62 -10.37
C ARG A 299 -12.67 -55.59 -9.61
N GLU A 300 -13.98 -55.28 -9.60
CA GLU A 300 -15.22 -56.09 -9.41
C GLU A 300 -15.24 -57.40 -8.58
N SER A 301 -16.25 -57.52 -7.69
CA SER A 301 -17.31 -58.57 -7.61
C SER A 301 -18.10 -58.40 -6.29
N ASN A 302 -19.38 -57.97 -6.28
CA ASN A 302 -20.66 -58.76 -6.22
C ASN A 302 -20.75 -59.73 -5.02
N GLU A 303 -21.78 -59.75 -4.14
CA GLU A 303 -23.22 -59.95 -4.40
C GLU A 303 -24.19 -59.46 -3.28
N ASN A 304 -25.47 -59.20 -3.68
CA ASN A 304 -26.79 -59.41 -3.04
C ASN A 304 -27.18 -58.75 -1.68
N CYS A 305 -28.07 -57.73 -1.62
CA CYS A 305 -29.57 -57.68 -1.71
C CYS A 305 -30.34 -58.19 -0.46
N PRO A 306 -31.58 -57.71 -0.08
CA PRO A 306 -32.52 -56.80 -0.79
C PRO A 306 -33.29 -55.72 0.04
N SER A 307 -33.90 -54.75 -0.68
CA SER A 307 -35.26 -54.11 -0.57
C SER A 307 -35.79 -53.58 0.80
N MET A 308 -36.49 -52.45 1.00
CA MET A 308 -37.41 -51.60 0.20
C MET A 308 -37.45 -50.15 0.78
N SER A 309 -37.78 -49.20 -0.10
CA SER A 309 -38.09 -47.75 0.10
C SER A 309 -39.41 -47.50 0.87
N PRO A 310 -39.97 -46.26 1.07
CA PRO A 310 -39.55 -44.92 0.63
C PRO A 310 -39.76 -43.76 1.66
N GLY A 311 -39.25 -42.55 1.36
CA GLY A 311 -39.59 -41.35 2.16
C GLY A 311 -38.86 -40.05 1.81
N GLU A 312 -39.19 -39.46 0.66
CA GLU A 312 -39.33 -38.02 0.39
C GLU A 312 -38.32 -36.98 0.92
N LYS A 313 -37.40 -36.62 0.01
CA LYS A 313 -36.96 -35.27 -0.39
C LYS A 313 -37.54 -34.08 0.41
N ARG A 314 -36.75 -33.49 1.30
CA ARG A 314 -36.99 -32.14 1.85
C ARG A 314 -36.21 -31.09 1.06
N LEU A 315 -36.96 -30.08 0.64
CA LEU A 315 -36.63 -28.98 -0.26
C LEU A 315 -35.52 -28.08 0.27
N ALA A 316 -34.54 -27.78 -0.58
CA ALA A 316 -33.67 -26.61 -0.46
C ALA A 316 -34.50 -25.35 -0.79
N LYS A 317 -34.62 -24.42 0.15
CA LYS A 317 -35.09 -23.06 -0.11
C LYS A 317 -34.11 -22.04 0.46
N ARG A 318 -33.53 -21.32 -0.49
CA ARG A 318 -32.77 -20.07 -0.41
C ARG A 318 -33.59 -19.02 0.35
N LEU A 319 -33.04 -18.48 1.43
CA LEU A 319 -33.64 -17.41 2.23
C LEU A 319 -33.07 -16.08 1.75
N GLU A 320 -33.83 -15.34 0.96
CA GLU A 320 -33.59 -13.91 0.72
C GLU A 320 -34.55 -13.10 1.59
N PHE A 321 -33.98 -12.17 2.33
CA PHE A 321 -34.67 -11.37 3.34
C PHE A 321 -35.36 -10.19 2.64
N VAL A 322 -36.69 -10.24 2.57
CA VAL A 322 -37.54 -9.08 2.23
C VAL A 322 -37.93 -8.42 3.54
N GLY A 323 -37.38 -7.22 3.80
CA GLY A 323 -37.86 -6.33 4.85
C GLY A 323 -39.02 -5.46 4.34
N SER A 324 -40.18 -5.58 4.95
CA SER A 324 -41.31 -4.64 4.85
C SER A 324 -41.58 -4.08 6.23
N VAL A 325 -41.71 -2.75 6.39
CA VAL A 325 -42.75 -2.00 7.16
C VAL A 325 -42.64 -0.48 6.77
N PRO A 326 -43.62 0.42 7.03
CA PRO A 326 -44.91 0.64 6.33
C PRO A 326 -45.11 2.08 5.76
N GLN A 327 -46.20 2.26 5.01
CA GLN A 327 -46.89 3.54 4.69
C GLN A 327 -47.54 4.11 5.99
N ASN A 328 -48.02 5.35 6.18
CA ASN A 328 -48.48 6.46 5.34
C ASN A 328 -48.82 7.63 6.30
N ILE A 329 -48.42 8.89 6.05
CA ILE A 329 -49.23 10.08 6.41
C ILE A 329 -49.02 11.14 5.32
N THR A 330 -50.09 11.38 4.56
CA THR A 330 -50.23 12.48 3.60
C THR A 330 -51.07 13.58 4.25
N VAL A 331 -50.61 14.82 4.22
CA VAL A 331 -51.49 16.00 4.33
C VAL A 331 -51.06 17.02 3.28
N GLN A 332 -51.95 17.29 2.34
CA GLN A 332 -51.86 18.32 1.31
C GLN A 332 -52.56 19.60 1.77
N GLY A 333 -51.95 20.74 1.46
CA GLY A 333 -52.63 21.88 0.83
C GLY A 333 -53.19 22.99 1.72
N MET A 334 -52.57 24.18 1.66
CA MET A 334 -53.26 25.47 1.64
C MET A 334 -52.42 26.48 0.83
N HIS A 335 -53.12 27.38 0.13
CA HIS A 335 -52.66 28.19 -0.99
C HIS A 335 -52.80 29.69 -0.65
N SER A 336 -51.76 30.51 -0.94
CA SER A 336 -51.75 31.97 -1.27
C SER A 336 -52.17 33.07 -0.25
N PRO A 337 -51.92 34.40 -0.49
CA PRO A 337 -51.02 35.07 -1.47
C PRO A 337 -50.22 36.33 -0.96
N GLN A 338 -49.35 36.86 -1.85
CA GLN A 338 -48.95 38.28 -2.08
C GLN A 338 -48.10 39.10 -1.08
N GLY A 339 -47.03 39.72 -1.61
CA GLY A 339 -46.29 40.83 -0.98
C GLY A 339 -45.02 41.25 -1.76
N VAL A 340 -45.19 42.14 -2.73
CA VAL A 340 -44.12 42.82 -3.52
C VAL A 340 -43.43 43.88 -2.65
N VAL A 341 -42.08 43.95 -2.63
CA VAL A 341 -41.29 45.21 -2.71
C VAL A 341 -39.87 44.91 -3.24
N LYS A 342 -39.58 45.35 -4.46
CA LYS A 342 -38.24 45.76 -4.92
C LYS A 342 -37.98 47.18 -4.38
N MET A 343 -36.82 47.46 -3.79
CA MET A 343 -36.14 48.78 -3.74
C MET A 343 -34.72 48.57 -3.16
N ILE A 344 -33.68 48.64 -4.00
CA ILE A 344 -32.64 49.69 -4.02
C ILE A 344 -31.86 49.85 -2.69
N LEU A 345 -30.64 49.31 -2.64
CA LEU A 345 -29.39 50.08 -2.57
C LEU A 345 -28.23 49.26 -3.14
#